data_AF-A0A9X9F3D4-F1
#
_entry.id   AF-A0A9X9F3D4-F1
#
_cell.length_a   1.000
_cell.length_b   1.000
_cell.length_c   1.000
_cell.angle_alpha   90.00
_cell.angle_beta   90.00
_cell.angle_gamma   90.00
#
_symmetry.space_group_name_H-M   'P 1'
#
loop_
_entity.id
_entity.type
_entity.pdbx_description
1 polymer ?
#
loop_
_entity_poly.entity_id
_entity_poly.type
_entity_poly.pdbx_seq_one_letter_code
_entity_poly.pdbx_strand_id
1 'polypeptide(L)'
;MKESQSKKKTSRLTKVIISLGVVLATTFFTFFLIGKWNSIPAKGIANESSNQVNTQQQEKKKETPPAKQKRPDGKPVGKVVYLTFDDGPSELTGKFLDVLKEQNVASTFFMQGSNLQNTGFQENVKRAVKEGHYIGAHSMTHNSDKLYKKGQFVTEMKETLALIHNITGTTPKLVR
;
A
#
# COMPACT_ATOMS: atom_id res chain seq x y z
N MET A 1 32.03 -29.34 -59.61
CA MET A 1 32.47 -28.06 -59.01
C MET A 1 31.50 -27.51 -57.94
N LYS A 2 30.89 -28.35 -57.08
CA LYS A 2 29.90 -27.91 -56.05
C LYS A 2 30.35 -28.09 -54.58
N GLU A 3 31.46 -28.79 -54.33
CA GLU A 3 31.84 -29.22 -52.98
C GLU A 3 32.57 -28.12 -52.16
N SER A 4 33.26 -27.19 -52.84
CA SER A 4 34.04 -26.13 -52.19
C SER A 4 33.18 -25.03 -51.53
N GLN A 5 32.00 -24.73 -52.09
CA GLN A 5 31.15 -23.64 -51.59
C GLN A 5 30.38 -24.00 -50.30
N SER A 6 30.04 -25.28 -50.11
CA SER A 6 29.32 -25.76 -48.92
C SER A 6 30.17 -25.66 -47.65
N LYS A 7 31.42 -26.14 -47.69
CA LYS A 7 32.36 -26.07 -46.54
C LYS A 7 32.69 -24.63 -46.11
N LYS A 8 32.69 -23.68 -47.04
CA LYS A 8 32.99 -22.27 -46.75
C LYS A 8 31.82 -21.56 -46.05
N LYS A 9 30.58 -21.94 -46.37
CA LYS A 9 29.36 -21.39 -45.75
C LYS A 9 29.14 -21.93 -44.34
N THR A 10 29.35 -23.22 -44.10
CA THR A 10 29.27 -23.81 -42.76
C THR A 10 30.32 -23.22 -41.83
N SER A 11 31.57 -23.05 -42.29
CA SER A 11 32.64 -22.40 -41.52
C SER A 11 32.32 -20.96 -41.10
N ARG A 12 31.67 -20.17 -41.97
CA ARG A 12 31.25 -18.80 -41.65
C ARG A 12 30.11 -18.77 -40.63
N LEU A 13 29.13 -19.66 -40.74
CA LEU A 13 28.01 -19.77 -39.80
C LEU A 13 28.49 -20.22 -38.41
N THR A 14 29.38 -21.21 -38.31
CA THR A 14 29.94 -21.65 -37.03
C THR A 14 30.75 -20.54 -36.34
N LYS A 15 31.50 -19.73 -37.11
CA LYS A 15 32.24 -18.58 -36.56
C LYS A 15 31.32 -17.47 -36.04
N VAL A 16 30.19 -17.20 -36.72
CA VAL A 16 29.19 -16.22 -36.26
C VAL A 16 28.50 -16.68 -34.98
N ILE A 17 28.10 -17.95 -34.89
CA ILE A 17 27.44 -18.51 -33.69
C ILE A 17 28.38 -18.50 -32.48
N ILE A 18 29.66 -18.86 -32.66
CA ILE A 18 30.66 -18.79 -31.60
C ILE A 18 30.87 -17.34 -31.16
N SER A 19 30.97 -16.39 -32.10
CA SER A 19 31.14 -14.97 -31.75
C SER A 19 29.94 -14.39 -30.99
N LEU A 20 28.71 -14.76 -31.35
CA LEU A 20 27.50 -14.30 -30.67
C LEU A 20 27.35 -14.91 -29.27
N GLY A 21 27.73 -16.19 -29.11
CA GLY A 21 27.78 -16.85 -27.81
C GLY A 21 28.81 -16.24 -26.86
N VAL A 22 29.99 -15.86 -27.37
CA VAL A 22 31.03 -15.18 -26.57
C VAL A 22 30.56 -13.78 -26.12
N VAL A 23 29.91 -13.00 -27.00
CA VAL A 23 29.37 -11.68 -26.62
C VAL A 23 28.30 -11.82 -25.52
N LEU A 24 27.34 -12.73 -25.68
CA LEU A 24 26.30 -12.96 -24.66
C LEU A 24 26.89 -13.45 -23.33
N ALA A 25 27.88 -14.34 -23.36
CA ALA A 25 28.58 -14.79 -22.16
C ALA A 25 29.36 -13.66 -21.48
N THR A 26 30.03 -12.78 -22.24
CA THR A 26 30.75 -11.64 -21.68
C THR A 26 29.80 -10.61 -21.07
N THR A 27 28.65 -10.31 -21.70
CA THR A 27 27.66 -9.38 -21.14
C THR A 27 27.00 -9.93 -19.88
N PHE A 28 26.72 -11.23 -19.84
CA PHE A 28 26.18 -11.91 -18.65
C PHE A 28 27.22 -11.97 -17.53
N PHE A 29 28.50 -12.21 -17.86
CA PHE A 29 29.61 -12.21 -16.91
C PHE A 29 29.90 -10.81 -16.36
N THR A 30 29.81 -9.75 -17.18
CA THR A 30 29.92 -8.37 -16.69
C THR A 30 28.75 -7.96 -15.82
N PHE A 31 27.52 -8.41 -16.13
CA PHE A 31 26.34 -8.16 -15.29
C PHE A 31 26.42 -8.93 -13.95
N PHE A 32 27.06 -10.11 -13.95
CA PHE A 32 27.33 -10.91 -12.74
C PHE A 32 28.45 -10.33 -11.87
N LEU A 33 29.47 -9.69 -12.46
CA LEU A 33 30.54 -9.02 -11.72
C LEU A 33 30.11 -7.69 -11.10
N ILE A 34 29.17 -6.97 -11.71
CA ILE A 34 28.66 -5.68 -11.19
C ILE A 34 27.50 -5.90 -10.19
N GLY A 35 26.81 -7.05 -10.25
CA GLY A 35 25.67 -7.40 -9.39
C GLY A 35 25.98 -7.83 -7.96
N LYS A 36 27.23 -7.68 -7.47
CA LYS A 36 27.60 -7.97 -6.08
C LYS A 36 28.38 -6.81 -5.43
N TRP A 37 27.66 -5.75 -5.06
CA TRP A 37 28.07 -4.73 -4.08
C TRP A 37 26.76 -4.12 -3.56
N ASN A 38 26.30 -4.33 -2.33
CA ASN A 38 26.96 -4.04 -1.07
C ASN A 38 26.58 -5.04 0.03
N SER A 39 27.60 -5.63 0.67
CA SER A 39 27.57 -6.05 2.08
C SER A 39 29.00 -6.43 2.50
N ILE A 40 29.60 -5.65 3.40
CA ILE A 40 30.80 -6.05 4.15
C ILE A 40 30.37 -6.29 5.59
N PRO A 41 30.77 -7.42 6.20
CA PRO A 41 31.16 -7.40 7.60
C PRO A 41 32.54 -8.01 7.83
N ALA A 42 33.19 -7.53 8.89
CA ALA A 42 34.57 -7.81 9.28
C ALA A 42 34.73 -9.14 10.04
N LYS A 43 35.99 -9.61 10.03
CA LYS A 43 36.56 -10.89 10.46
C LYS A 43 36.52 -11.11 11.98
N GLY A 44 36.14 -12.32 12.41
CA GLY A 44 36.39 -12.90 13.74
C GLY A 44 36.55 -14.41 13.63
N ILE A 45 37.55 -14.98 14.29
CA ILE A 45 38.05 -16.36 14.17
C ILE A 45 37.34 -17.30 15.16
N ALA A 46 36.81 -18.43 14.67
CA ALA A 46 36.77 -19.74 15.35
C ALA A 46 36.27 -20.85 14.37
N ASN A 47 37.00 -21.97 14.30
CA ASN A 47 36.68 -23.21 13.56
C ASN A 47 35.73 -24.07 14.44
N GLU A 48 34.75 -24.87 14.00
CA GLU A 48 34.78 -25.99 13.04
C GLU A 48 33.34 -26.36 12.56
N SER A 49 33.25 -26.68 11.26
CA SER A 49 32.33 -27.55 10.50
C SER A 49 30.99 -28.08 11.08
N SER A 50 29.85 -27.67 10.52
CA SER A 50 29.13 -28.40 9.43
C SER A 50 27.70 -27.86 9.19
N ASN A 51 27.40 -27.60 7.91
CA ASN A 51 26.11 -27.63 7.24
C ASN A 51 24.88 -26.94 7.89
N GLN A 52 24.52 -25.74 7.41
CA GLN A 52 23.17 -25.36 6.94
C GLN A 52 23.18 -23.90 6.45
N VAL A 53 22.59 -23.71 5.27
CA VAL A 53 22.46 -22.46 4.53
C VAL A 53 21.64 -21.45 5.33
N ASN A 54 22.27 -20.36 5.78
CA ASN A 54 21.58 -19.24 6.41
C ASN A 54 21.37 -18.14 5.37
N THR A 55 20.23 -18.18 4.69
CA THR A 55 19.69 -17.02 3.96
C THR A 55 19.22 -16.04 5.02
N GLN A 56 20.08 -15.08 5.37
CA GLN A 56 19.65 -13.92 6.13
C GLN A 56 18.60 -13.19 5.30
N GLN A 57 17.34 -13.35 5.72
CA GLN A 57 16.27 -12.42 5.47
C GLN A 57 16.81 -11.02 5.69
N GLN A 58 16.74 -10.19 4.65
CA GLN A 58 16.71 -8.75 4.86
C GLN A 58 15.50 -8.47 5.75
N GLU A 59 15.75 -8.31 7.05
CA GLU A 59 14.82 -7.63 7.92
C GLU A 59 14.63 -6.23 7.32
N LYS A 60 13.51 -6.06 6.63
CA LYS A 60 12.91 -4.77 6.33
C LYS A 60 12.74 -4.09 7.69
N LYS A 61 13.72 -3.25 8.04
CA LYS A 61 13.67 -2.36 9.19
C LYS A 61 12.32 -1.64 9.11
N LYS A 62 11.38 -2.03 9.97
CA LYS A 62 10.19 -1.25 10.26
C LYS A 62 10.72 0.06 10.83
N GLU A 63 10.97 1.03 9.97
CA GLU A 63 11.08 2.41 10.42
C GLU A 63 9.79 2.69 11.15
N THR A 64 9.93 2.83 12.46
CA THR A 64 8.82 3.25 13.31
C THR A 64 8.49 4.65 12.82
N PRO A 65 7.25 4.89 12.36
CA PRO A 65 6.85 6.22 11.88
C PRO A 65 7.20 7.23 12.96
N PRO A 66 7.75 8.40 12.60
CA PRO A 66 8.15 9.39 13.59
C PRO A 66 6.95 9.62 14.50
N ALA A 67 7.15 9.37 15.80
CA ALA A 67 6.14 9.62 16.81
C ALA A 67 5.59 11.02 16.52
N LYS A 68 4.28 11.14 16.26
CA LYS A 68 3.62 12.39 15.87
C LYS A 68 4.12 13.47 16.82
N GLN A 69 5.08 14.28 16.37
CA GLN A 69 5.65 15.35 17.18
C GLN A 69 4.53 16.38 17.31
N LYS A 70 3.82 16.31 18.42
CA LYS A 70 2.84 17.32 18.81
C LYS A 70 3.62 18.41 19.51
N ARG A 71 3.42 19.65 19.05
CA ARG A 71 3.86 20.84 19.79
C ARG A 71 3.17 20.88 21.16
N PRO A 72 3.68 21.69 22.11
CA PRO A 72 3.03 21.90 23.41
C PRO A 72 1.57 22.38 23.32
N ASP A 73 1.19 23.02 22.20
CA ASP A 73 -0.19 23.44 21.90
C ASP A 73 -1.07 22.32 21.32
N GLY A 74 -0.57 21.08 21.26
CA GLY A 74 -1.25 19.91 20.72
C GLY A 74 -1.32 19.86 19.18
N LYS A 75 -0.80 20.87 18.47
CA LYS A 75 -0.84 20.92 17.01
C LYS A 75 0.35 20.15 16.41
N PRO A 76 0.22 19.60 15.20
CA PRO A 76 1.33 18.89 14.59
C PRO A 76 2.48 19.85 14.25
N VAL A 77 3.71 19.37 14.36
CA VAL A 77 4.90 20.10 13.89
C VAL A 77 5.02 19.95 12.37
N GLY A 78 5.18 21.05 11.64
CA GLY A 78 5.41 21.04 10.19
C GLY A 78 4.15 21.25 9.33
N LYS A 79 4.26 20.96 8.02
CA LYS A 79 3.13 21.02 7.08
C LYS A 79 2.25 19.79 7.27
N VAL A 80 0.94 20.01 7.39
CA VAL A 80 -0.03 18.96 7.70
C VAL A 80 -1.08 18.90 6.60
N VAL A 81 -1.43 17.68 6.19
CA VAL A 81 -2.58 17.40 5.33
C VAL A 81 -3.48 16.40 6.04
N TYR A 82 -4.80 16.60 5.94
CA TYR A 82 -5.81 15.68 6.45
C TYR A 82 -6.48 14.97 5.29
N LEU A 83 -6.32 13.65 5.21
CA LEU A 83 -6.98 12.84 4.20
C LEU A 83 -8.41 12.53 4.64
N THR A 84 -9.35 12.82 3.75
CA THR A 84 -10.77 12.55 3.95
C THR A 84 -11.36 11.83 2.75
N PHE A 85 -12.23 10.86 3.01
CA PHE A 85 -12.90 10.07 1.99
C PHE A 85 -14.41 10.18 2.18
N ASP A 86 -15.12 10.54 1.13
CA ASP A 86 -16.58 10.68 1.15
C ASP A 86 -17.21 9.43 0.47
N ASP A 87 -18.53 9.33 0.52
CA ASP A 87 -19.36 8.31 -0.17
C ASP A 87 -19.23 6.85 0.28
N GLY A 88 -18.35 6.54 1.24
CA GLY A 88 -18.25 5.21 1.83
C GLY A 88 -19.44 4.82 2.74
N PRO A 89 -19.42 3.63 3.34
CA PRO A 89 -18.54 2.52 3.00
C PRO A 89 -18.91 1.91 1.64
N SER A 90 -17.97 1.21 1.02
CA SER A 90 -18.15 0.49 -0.24
C SER A 90 -17.25 -0.75 -0.27
N GLU A 91 -17.33 -1.52 -1.35
CA GLU A 91 -16.44 -2.66 -1.62
C GLU A 91 -14.94 -2.31 -1.57
N LEU A 92 -14.60 -1.03 -1.79
CA LEU A 92 -13.21 -0.55 -1.76
C LEU A 92 -12.74 -0.11 -0.38
N THR A 93 -13.64 0.08 0.59
CA THR A 93 -13.27 0.59 1.92
C THR A 93 -12.19 -0.26 2.57
N GLY A 94 -12.30 -1.59 2.51
CA GLY A 94 -11.27 -2.49 3.04
C GLY A 94 -9.88 -2.25 2.43
N LYS A 95 -9.80 -2.04 1.11
CA LYS A 95 -8.55 -1.77 0.40
C LYS A 95 -7.94 -0.43 0.80
N PHE A 96 -8.77 0.60 1.02
CA PHE A 96 -8.26 1.87 1.55
C PHE A 96 -7.69 1.71 2.95
N LEU A 97 -8.35 0.94 3.83
CA LEU A 97 -7.84 0.67 5.17
C LEU A 97 -6.49 -0.07 5.12
N ASP A 98 -6.33 -1.03 4.20
CA ASP A 98 -5.06 -1.74 4.01
C ASP A 98 -3.92 -0.76 3.64
N VAL A 99 -4.13 0.09 2.64
CA VAL A 99 -3.13 1.08 2.21
C VAL A 99 -2.83 2.08 3.34
N LEU A 100 -3.85 2.60 4.02
CA LEU A 100 -3.65 3.56 5.11
C LEU A 100 -2.86 2.95 6.27
N LYS A 101 -3.11 1.68 6.59
CA LYS A 101 -2.36 0.93 7.60
C LYS A 101 -0.91 0.70 7.19
N GLU A 102 -0.66 0.33 5.93
CA GLU A 102 0.69 0.18 5.38
C GLU A 102 1.50 1.47 5.47
N GLN A 103 0.85 2.62 5.24
CA GLN A 103 1.48 3.94 5.33
C GLN A 103 1.47 4.52 6.76
N ASN A 104 0.87 3.81 7.73
CA ASN A 104 0.64 4.28 9.10
C ASN A 104 0.00 5.69 9.16
N VAL A 105 -1.03 5.90 8.35
CA VAL A 105 -1.78 7.17 8.27
C VAL A 105 -3.20 6.97 8.80
N ALA A 106 -3.62 7.86 9.69
CA ALA A 106 -5.03 7.97 10.10
C ALA A 106 -5.76 8.96 9.19
N SER A 107 -7.05 8.73 8.97
CA SER A 107 -7.89 9.46 8.01
C SER A 107 -9.31 9.64 8.56
N THR A 108 -10.10 10.46 7.88
CA THR A 108 -11.53 10.63 8.19
C THR A 108 -12.40 10.11 7.05
N PHE A 109 -13.38 9.26 7.35
CA PHE A 109 -14.35 8.76 6.39
C PHE A 109 -15.70 9.40 6.65
N PHE A 110 -16.25 10.13 5.68
CA PHE A 110 -17.62 10.63 5.72
C PHE A 110 -18.50 9.64 4.96
N MET A 111 -19.28 8.87 5.71
CA MET A 111 -20.02 7.73 5.18
C MET A 111 -21.51 8.07 4.98
N GLN A 112 -22.08 7.60 3.87
CA GLN A 112 -23.50 7.73 3.57
C GLN A 112 -24.31 6.72 4.39
N GLY A 113 -25.44 7.17 4.94
CA GLY A 113 -26.33 6.32 5.73
C GLY A 113 -26.90 5.13 4.93
N SER A 114 -27.27 5.34 3.67
CA SER A 114 -27.74 4.28 2.76
C SER A 114 -26.74 3.13 2.62
N ASN A 115 -25.44 3.44 2.53
CA ASN A 115 -24.38 2.44 2.44
C ASN A 115 -24.13 1.73 3.77
N LEU A 116 -24.25 2.44 4.90
CA LEU A 116 -24.11 1.88 6.24
C LEU A 116 -25.22 0.85 6.59
N GLN A 117 -26.38 0.93 5.94
CA GLN A 117 -27.46 -0.05 6.08
C GLN A 117 -27.09 -1.42 5.50
N ASN A 118 -26.12 -1.50 4.58
CA ASN A 118 -25.61 -2.77 4.09
C ASN A 118 -24.74 -3.44 5.16
N THR A 119 -25.27 -4.51 5.76
CA THR A 119 -24.58 -5.27 6.82
C THR A 119 -23.24 -5.85 6.37
N GLY A 120 -23.06 -6.14 5.08
CA GLY A 120 -21.79 -6.61 4.52
C GLY A 120 -20.65 -5.59 4.62
N PHE A 121 -20.97 -4.29 4.70
CA PHE A 121 -19.97 -3.23 4.85
C PHE A 121 -19.64 -2.90 6.30
N GLN A 122 -20.50 -3.25 7.25
CA GLN A 122 -20.34 -2.83 8.65
C GLN A 122 -19.07 -3.36 9.32
N GLU A 123 -18.54 -4.50 8.86
CA GLU A 123 -17.26 -5.00 9.38
C GLU A 123 -16.10 -4.06 9.05
N ASN A 124 -16.06 -3.52 7.83
CA ASN A 124 -15.07 -2.52 7.45
C ASN A 124 -15.25 -1.20 8.21
N VAL A 125 -16.49 -0.82 8.53
CA VAL A 125 -16.79 0.37 9.35
C VAL A 125 -16.23 0.21 10.76
N LYS A 126 -16.47 -0.95 11.40
CA LYS A 126 -15.91 -1.29 12.73
C LYS A 126 -14.39 -1.36 12.69
N ARG A 127 -13.83 -1.98 11.66
CA ARG A 127 -12.38 -2.04 11.42
C ARG A 127 -11.78 -0.64 11.31
N ALA A 128 -12.41 0.27 10.58
CA ALA A 128 -11.91 1.64 10.42
C ALA A 128 -11.76 2.35 11.78
N VAL A 129 -12.75 2.22 12.67
CA VAL A 129 -12.64 2.76 14.05
C VAL A 129 -11.52 2.07 14.83
N LYS A 130 -11.44 0.74 14.77
CA LYS A 130 -10.40 -0.04 15.48
C LYS A 130 -8.98 0.31 15.03
N GLU A 131 -8.80 0.66 13.75
CA GLU A 131 -7.51 1.07 13.18
C GLU A 131 -7.20 2.57 13.39
N GLY A 132 -8.06 3.30 14.11
CA GLY A 132 -7.80 4.68 14.54
C GLY A 132 -8.25 5.75 13.55
N HIS A 133 -9.09 5.40 12.57
CA HIS A 133 -9.73 6.37 11.68
C HIS A 133 -10.97 6.98 12.34
N TYR A 134 -11.33 8.19 11.92
CA TYR A 134 -12.56 8.84 12.35
C TYR A 134 -13.66 8.59 11.32
N ILE A 135 -14.90 8.38 11.76
CA ILE A 135 -16.08 8.23 10.88
C ILE A 135 -17.07 9.35 11.15
N GLY A 136 -17.41 10.12 10.12
CA GLY A 136 -18.44 11.16 10.12
C GLY A 136 -19.60 10.81 9.19
N ALA A 137 -20.68 11.60 9.25
CA ALA A 137 -21.84 11.41 8.39
C ALA A 137 -21.72 12.19 7.07
N HIS A 138 -22.19 11.59 5.97
CA HIS A 138 -22.30 12.21 4.64
C HIS A 138 -23.72 12.17 4.08
N SER A 139 -24.69 12.58 4.91
CA SER A 139 -26.14 12.41 4.70
C SER A 139 -26.62 10.96 4.62
N MET A 140 -27.94 10.78 4.65
CA MET A 140 -28.56 9.46 4.56
C MET A 140 -28.73 9.06 3.09
N THR A 141 -29.13 10.00 2.24
CA THR A 141 -29.57 9.71 0.86
C THR A 141 -28.67 10.27 -0.23
N HIS A 142 -27.72 11.15 0.10
CA HIS A 142 -26.87 11.88 -0.85
C HIS A 142 -27.68 12.61 -1.94
N ASN A 143 -28.89 13.08 -1.58
CA ASN A 143 -29.79 13.77 -2.50
C ASN A 143 -29.84 15.27 -2.20
N SER A 144 -29.22 16.08 -3.06
CA SER A 144 -29.12 17.53 -2.88
C SER A 144 -30.47 18.24 -2.77
N ASP A 145 -31.49 17.81 -3.52
CA ASP A 145 -32.83 18.38 -3.44
C ASP A 145 -33.48 18.12 -2.08
N LYS A 146 -33.33 16.92 -1.52
CA LYS A 146 -33.80 16.61 -0.16
C LYS A 146 -33.08 17.47 0.86
N LEU A 147 -31.76 17.53 0.78
CA LEU A 147 -30.92 18.23 1.76
C LEU A 147 -31.20 19.73 1.78
N TYR A 148 -31.21 20.38 0.61
CA TYR A 148 -31.14 21.84 0.53
C TYR A 148 -32.46 22.50 0.11
N LYS A 149 -33.34 21.82 -0.63
CA LYS A 149 -34.66 22.38 -1.01
C LYS A 149 -35.77 21.93 -0.08
N LYS A 150 -35.71 20.69 0.41
CA LYS A 150 -36.73 20.11 1.31
C LYS A 150 -36.34 20.15 2.80
N GLY A 151 -35.25 20.85 3.13
CA GLY A 151 -34.82 21.08 4.51
C GLY A 151 -34.40 19.82 5.29
N GLN A 152 -34.02 18.74 4.61
CA GLN A 152 -33.71 17.45 5.27
C GLN A 152 -32.26 17.35 5.78
N PHE A 153 -31.40 18.35 5.55
CA PHE A 153 -29.98 18.30 5.90
C PHE A 153 -29.73 17.85 7.35
N VAL A 154 -30.31 18.55 8.34
CA VAL A 154 -30.07 18.24 9.76
C VAL A 154 -30.61 16.86 10.14
N THR A 155 -31.78 16.49 9.61
CA THR A 155 -32.42 15.20 9.87
C THR A 155 -31.57 14.06 9.36
N GLU A 156 -31.16 14.11 8.08
CA GLU A 156 -30.35 13.06 7.47
C GLU A 156 -28.96 12.91 8.11
N MET A 157 -28.35 14.03 8.54
CA MET A 157 -27.09 13.97 9.28
C MET A 157 -27.25 13.30 10.64
N LYS A 158 -28.28 13.66 11.42
CA LYS A 158 -28.54 13.04 12.72
C LYS A 158 -28.82 11.54 12.60
N GLU A 159 -29.63 11.16 11.61
CA GLU A 159 -29.96 9.76 11.34
C GLU A 159 -28.70 8.95 11.01
N THR A 160 -27.84 9.49 10.14
CA THR A 160 -26.58 8.85 9.75
C THR A 160 -25.59 8.76 10.93
N LEU A 161 -25.47 9.79 11.76
CA LEU A 161 -24.64 9.75 12.97
C LEU A 161 -25.15 8.70 13.98
N ALA A 162 -26.47 8.57 14.14
CA ALA A 162 -27.06 7.53 14.98
C ALA A 162 -26.77 6.12 14.43
N LEU A 163 -26.82 5.94 13.11
CA LEU A 163 -26.46 4.66 12.49
C LEU A 163 -24.99 4.32 12.71
N ILE A 164 -24.07 5.29 12.57
CA ILE A 164 -22.64 5.09 12.89
C ILE A 164 -22.47 4.70 14.36
N HIS A 165 -23.18 5.36 15.28
CA HIS A 165 -23.16 5.01 16.71
C HIS A 165 -23.61 3.57 16.94
N ASN A 166 -24.72 3.16 16.34
CA ASN A 166 -25.26 1.81 16.50
C ASN A 166 -24.30 0.73 15.96
N ILE A 167 -23.58 1.02 14.87
CA ILE A 167 -22.63 0.07 14.26
C ILE A 167 -21.33 -0.03 15.07
N THR A 168 -20.82 1.09 15.58
CA THR A 168 -19.45 1.20 16.09
C THR A 168 -19.33 1.44 17.59
N GLY A 169 -20.41 1.84 18.26
CA GLY A 169 -20.41 2.32 19.64
C GLY A 169 -19.83 3.73 19.82
N THR A 170 -19.28 4.36 18.77
CA THR A 170 -18.69 5.71 18.85
C THR A 170 -19.76 6.80 18.83
N THR A 171 -19.44 8.01 19.28
CA THR A 171 -20.38 9.15 19.26
C THR A 171 -19.86 10.27 18.34
N PRO A 172 -19.88 10.07 17.02
CA PRO A 172 -19.31 11.03 16.09
C PRO A 172 -20.13 12.33 16.06
N LYS A 173 -19.44 13.44 15.81
CA LYS A 173 -20.03 14.80 15.70
C LYS A 173 -19.80 15.46 14.35
N LEU A 174 -18.79 15.03 13.59
CA LEU A 174 -18.46 15.61 12.29
C LEU A 174 -19.44 15.13 11.21
N VAL A 175 -19.84 16.07 10.36
CA VAL A 175 -20.68 15.87 9.18
C VAL A 175 -20.02 16.55 7.99
N ARG A 176 -20.33 16.09 6.79
CA ARG A 176 -19.92 16.71 5.54
C ARG A 176 -21.04 16.64 4.52
#